data_AF-A0A7J8X6Y7-F1
#
_entry.id   AF-A0A7J8X6Y7-F1
#
_cell.length_a   1.000
_cell.length_b   1.000
_cell.length_c   1.000
_cell.angle_alpha   90.00
_cell.angle_beta   90.00
_cell.angle_gamma   90.00
#
_symmetry.space_group_name_H-M   'P 1'
#
loop_
_entity.id
_entity.type
_entity.pdbx_description
1 polymer ?
#
loop_
_entity_poly.entity_id
_entity_poly.type
_entity_poly.pdbx_seq_one_letter_code
_entity_poly.pdbx_strand_id
1 'polypeptide(L)'
;MYQRSCDMGLGVPFNIASYALLTYMIAHVCDLVPGDFIHVLGDTHVYSTHVRPLQEQLQKLPKPFPILKINPEKNNIDSFVASDFKLIGYDPHKKIEMKMAGQLLEAYGDVMTYTDSKIKKKRALLVGYNLKMICSENPLVPHRCWVVL
;
A
#
# COMPACT_ATOMS: atom_id res chain seq x y z
N MET A 1 -4.57 9.68 -5.91
CA MET A 1 -3.81 8.87 -6.87
C MET A 1 -4.76 7.88 -7.55
N TYR A 2 -4.70 7.75 -8.87
CA TYR A 2 -5.46 6.74 -9.63
C TYR A 2 -4.52 5.62 -10.09
N GLN A 3 -4.82 4.38 -9.69
CA GLN A 3 -4.04 3.21 -10.07
C GLN A 3 -4.86 2.36 -11.05
N ARG A 4 -4.40 2.23 -12.30
CA ARG A 4 -5.15 1.49 -13.34
C ARG A 4 -5.30 -0.01 -13.07
N SER A 5 -4.37 -0.60 -12.31
CA SER A 5 -4.25 -2.06 -12.11
C SER A 5 -3.64 -2.31 -10.73
N CYS A 6 -4.39 -3.00 -9.88
CA CYS A 6 -4.15 -3.03 -8.44
C CYS A 6 -4.05 -4.49 -7.96
N ASP A 7 -2.82 -4.96 -7.78
CA ASP A 7 -2.54 -6.24 -7.11
C ASP A 7 -2.74 -6.05 -5.60
N MET A 8 -3.82 -6.61 -5.07
CA MET A 8 -4.18 -6.46 -3.66
C MET A 8 -3.24 -7.20 -2.70
N GLY A 9 -2.49 -8.21 -3.17
CA GLY A 9 -1.59 -9.00 -2.34
C GLY A 9 -0.28 -8.28 -2.06
N LEU A 10 0.40 -7.84 -3.12
CA LEU A 10 1.73 -7.24 -3.02
C LEU A 10 1.76 -5.77 -3.42
N GLY A 11 1.18 -5.40 -4.57
CA GLY A 11 1.31 -4.04 -5.11
C GLY A 11 0.68 -2.94 -4.26
N VAL A 12 -0.61 -3.07 -3.95
CA VAL A 12 -1.40 -2.03 -3.27
C VAL A 12 -0.83 -1.63 -1.90
N PRO A 13 -0.41 -2.55 -1.01
CA PRO A 13 0.23 -2.19 0.25
C PRO A 13 1.45 -1.27 0.07
N PHE A 14 2.33 -1.57 -0.89
CA PHE A 14 3.48 -0.71 -1.19
C PHE A 14 3.03 0.63 -1.79
N ASN A 15 2.06 0.63 -2.69
CA ASN A 15 1.57 1.87 -3.31
C ASN A 15 0.95 2.84 -2.29
N ILE A 16 0.22 2.32 -1.30
CA ILE A 16 -0.32 3.14 -0.21
C ILE A 16 0.82 3.81 0.57
N ALA A 17 1.82 3.04 1.00
CA ALA A 17 2.96 3.58 1.74
C ALA A 17 3.75 4.61 0.93
N SER A 18 4.04 4.32 -0.35
CA SER A 18 4.81 5.20 -1.21
C SER A 18 4.13 6.55 -1.46
N TYR A 19 2.83 6.55 -1.80
CA TYR A 19 2.13 7.80 -2.09
C TYR A 19 1.72 8.56 -0.82
N ALA A 20 1.49 7.87 0.30
CA ALA A 20 1.39 8.54 1.60
C ALA A 20 2.69 9.26 1.95
N LEU A 21 3.85 8.59 1.82
CA LEU A 21 5.16 9.20 2.06
C LEU A 21 5.39 10.40 1.14
N LEU A 22 5.11 10.27 -0.16
CA LEU A 22 5.23 11.38 -1.11
C LEU A 22 4.33 12.57 -0.72
N THR A 23 3.10 12.30 -0.27
CA THR A 23 2.18 13.34 0.22
C THR A 23 2.78 14.09 1.40
N TYR A 24 3.38 13.38 2.36
CA TYR A 24 4.07 13.99 3.49
C TYR A 24 5.32 14.78 3.07
N MET A 25 6.12 14.26 2.13
CA MET A 25 7.31 14.95 1.62
C MET A 25 6.94 16.26 0.92
N ILE A 26 5.92 16.23 0.04
CA ILE A 26 5.41 17.42 -0.66
C ILE A 26 4.86 18.44 0.35
N ALA A 27 4.04 17.99 1.31
CA ALA A 27 3.50 18.88 2.33
C ALA A 27 4.64 19.54 3.13
N HIS A 28 5.65 18.78 3.53
CA HIS A 28 6.79 19.28 4.29
C HIS A 28 7.58 20.37 3.56
N VAL A 29 7.99 20.12 2.30
CA VAL A 29 8.80 21.11 1.54
C VAL A 29 8.01 22.33 1.07
N CYS A 30 6.68 22.28 1.17
CA CYS A 30 5.79 23.40 0.85
C CYS A 30 5.25 24.11 2.12
N ASP A 31 5.75 23.78 3.31
CA ASP A 31 5.28 24.31 4.60
C ASP A 31 3.76 24.11 4.83
N LEU A 32 3.25 22.95 4.39
CA LEU A 32 1.86 22.54 4.53
C LEU A 32 1.70 21.39 5.53
N VAL A 33 0.49 21.22 6.03
CA VAL A 33 0.09 20.04 6.81
C VAL A 33 -0.44 18.97 5.85
N PRO A 34 0.02 17.72 5.92
CA PRO A 34 -0.49 16.65 5.06
C PRO A 34 -1.97 16.37 5.38
N GLY A 35 -2.80 16.38 4.34
CA GLY A 35 -4.21 16.03 4.41
C GLY A 35 -4.48 14.56 4.11
N ASP A 36 -5.65 14.29 3.53
CA ASP A 36 -6.06 12.94 3.17
C ASP A 36 -5.33 12.42 1.93
N PHE A 37 -4.84 11.19 2.00
CA PHE A 37 -4.39 10.44 0.83
C PHE A 37 -5.56 9.64 0.24
N ILE A 38 -6.03 10.04 -0.94
CA ILE A 38 -7.12 9.36 -1.65
C ILE A 38 -6.54 8.42 -2.72
N HIS A 39 -6.81 7.12 -2.59
CA HIS A 39 -6.38 6.10 -3.54
C HIS A 39 -7.57 5.54 -4.32
N VAL A 40 -7.65 5.86 -5.61
CA VAL A 40 -8.67 5.36 -6.53
C VAL A 40 -8.11 4.15 -7.27
N LEU A 41 -8.80 3.01 -7.16
CA LEU A 41 -8.37 1.74 -7.73
C LEU A 41 -9.17 1.41 -8.99
N GLY A 42 -8.49 1.08 -10.08
CA GLY A 42 -9.06 0.59 -11.33
C GLY A 42 -9.29 -0.93 -11.29
N ASP A 43 -8.59 -1.67 -12.15
CA ASP A 43 -8.67 -3.14 -12.17
C ASP A 43 -8.04 -3.76 -10.91
N THR A 44 -8.89 -4.01 -9.92
CA THR A 44 -8.52 -4.55 -8.61
C THR A 44 -8.61 -6.07 -8.61
N HIS A 45 -7.49 -6.73 -8.36
CA HIS A 45 -7.39 -8.17 -8.52
C HIS A 45 -6.51 -8.82 -7.45
N VAL A 46 -6.73 -10.11 -7.25
CA VAL A 46 -5.96 -11.00 -6.38
C VAL A 46 -5.42 -12.13 -7.25
N TYR A 47 -4.11 -12.37 -7.21
CA TYR A 47 -3.53 -13.54 -7.87
C TYR A 47 -3.98 -14.82 -7.14
N SER A 48 -4.20 -15.90 -7.89
CA SER A 48 -4.62 -17.19 -7.32
C SER A 48 -3.64 -17.71 -6.26
N THR A 49 -2.34 -17.44 -6.44
CA THR A 49 -1.27 -17.77 -5.50
C THR A 49 -1.31 -16.98 -4.20
N HIS A 50 -2.06 -15.87 -4.15
CA HIS A 50 -2.18 -15.00 -2.97
C HIS A 50 -3.42 -15.27 -2.14
N VAL A 51 -4.39 -16.06 -2.65
CA VAL A 51 -5.69 -16.27 -1.97
C VAL A 51 -5.52 -16.84 -0.56
N ARG A 52 -4.77 -17.94 -0.41
CA ARG A 52 -4.54 -18.56 0.91
C ARG A 52 -3.74 -17.65 1.86
N PRO A 53 -2.60 -17.05 1.44
CA PRO A 53 -1.91 -16.03 2.23
C PRO A 53 -2.80 -14.87 2.71
N LEU A 54 -3.65 -14.35 1.82
CA LEU A 54 -4.57 -13.25 2.16
C LEU A 54 -5.66 -13.70 3.13
N GLN A 55 -6.18 -14.92 3.00
CA GLN A 55 -7.11 -15.48 3.99
C GLN A 55 -6.49 -15.57 5.39
N GLU A 56 -5.21 -15.96 5.50
CA GLU A 56 -4.49 -15.92 6.77
C GLU A 56 -4.35 -14.49 7.31
N GLN A 57 -4.05 -13.53 6.43
CA GLN A 57 -3.94 -12.12 6.80
C GLN A 57 -5.25 -11.57 7.37
N LEU A 58 -6.39 -11.91 6.75
CA LEU A 58 -7.72 -11.47 7.18
C LEU A 58 -8.14 -12.00 8.56
N GLN A 59 -7.47 -13.02 9.10
CA GLN A 59 -7.70 -13.50 10.48
C GLN A 59 -6.96 -12.66 11.53
N LYS A 60 -6.06 -11.77 11.13
CA LYS A 60 -5.23 -10.97 12.05
C LYS A 60 -5.92 -9.63 12.33
N LEU A 61 -6.15 -9.31 13.60
CA LEU A 61 -6.69 -8.01 13.98
C LEU A 61 -5.68 -6.89 13.66
N PRO A 62 -6.11 -5.77 13.02
CA PRO A 62 -5.23 -4.64 12.79
C PRO A 62 -4.64 -4.09 14.10
N LYS A 63 -3.34 -3.77 14.07
CA LYS A 63 -2.64 -3.07 15.16
C LYS A 63 -2.63 -1.55 14.89
N PRO A 64 -2.37 -0.71 15.91
CA PRO A 64 -2.26 0.73 15.71
C PRO A 64 -1.25 1.10 14.63
N PHE A 65 -1.54 2.14 13.85
CA PHE A 65 -0.63 2.63 12.81
C PHE A 65 0.62 3.28 13.43
N PRO A 66 1.77 3.16 12.75
CA PRO A 66 2.97 3.87 13.15
C PRO A 66 2.80 5.38 12.90
N ILE A 67 3.66 6.16 13.54
CA ILE A 67 3.82 7.59 13.27
C ILE A 67 5.06 7.78 12.41
N LEU A 68 4.92 8.49 11.28
CA LEU A 68 6.04 8.90 10.45
C LEU A 68 6.61 10.22 10.98
N LYS A 69 7.91 10.25 11.28
CA LYS A 69 8.68 11.48 11.50
C LYS A 69 9.61 11.73 10.32
N ILE A 70 9.69 12.98 9.91
CA ILE A 70 10.54 13.48 8.84
C ILE A 70 11.56 14.45 9.44
N ASN A 71 12.80 14.43 8.95
CA ASN A 71 13.82 15.39 9.32
C ASN A 71 13.36 16.82 8.97
N PRO A 72 13.20 17.73 9.96
CA PRO A 72 12.66 19.06 9.74
C PRO A 72 13.61 19.99 8.97
N GLU A 73 14.89 19.63 8.82
CA GLU A 73 15.88 20.45 8.12
C GLU A 73 15.80 20.31 6.58
N LYS A 74 14.96 19.40 6.08
CA LYS A 74 14.88 19.05 4.65
C LYS A 74 13.88 19.91 3.90
N ASN A 75 14.37 20.95 3.22
CA ASN A 75 13.53 21.90 2.48
C ASN A 75 13.50 21.68 0.95
N ASN A 76 14.13 20.62 0.44
CA ASN A 76 14.16 20.29 -0.98
C ASN A 76 13.77 18.84 -1.20
N ILE A 77 12.82 18.60 -2.13
CA ILE A 77 12.26 17.28 -2.44
C ILE A 77 13.31 16.26 -2.90
N ASP A 78 14.38 16.71 -3.56
CA ASP A 78 15.44 15.84 -4.07
C ASP A 78 16.53 15.56 -3.02
N SER A 79 16.48 16.22 -1.86
CA SER A 79 17.51 16.12 -0.81
C SER A 79 17.25 15.00 0.20
N PHE A 80 16.09 14.37 0.16
CA PHE A 80 15.70 13.33 1.11
C PHE A 80 16.51 12.05 0.91
N VAL A 81 16.96 11.48 2.02
CA VAL A 81 17.56 10.14 2.07
C VAL A 81 16.79 9.26 3.05
N ALA A 82 17.02 7.94 2.99
CA ALA A 82 16.29 6.99 3.84
C ALA A 82 16.41 7.30 5.35
N SER A 83 17.53 7.84 5.81
CA SER A 83 17.75 8.19 7.22
C SER A 83 16.95 9.40 7.70
N ASP A 84 16.36 10.18 6.80
CA ASP A 84 15.50 11.32 7.16
C ASP A 84 14.11 10.90 7.61
N PHE A 85 13.77 9.61 7.47
CA PHE A 85 12.46 9.06 7.80
C PHE A 85 12.56 8.10 8.98
N LYS A 86 11.70 8.29 9.98
CA LYS A 86 11.60 7.38 11.13
C LYS A 86 10.17 6.97 11.37
N LEU A 87 9.92 5.66 11.37
CA LEU A 87 8.65 5.08 11.80
C LEU A 87 8.71 4.78 13.29
N ILE A 88 7.80 5.39 14.06
CA ILE A 88 7.68 5.19 15.51
C ILE A 88 6.45 4.33 15.79
N GLY A 89 6.63 3.30 16.62
CA GLY A 89 5.54 2.38 16.97
C GLY A 89 5.16 1.42 15.87
N TYR A 90 6.07 1.13 14.92
CA TYR A 90 5.83 0.12 13.90
C TYR A 90 5.98 -1.29 14.49
N ASP A 91 4.85 -1.91 14.81
CA ASP A 91 4.74 -3.27 15.34
C ASP A 91 3.84 -4.12 14.43
N PRO A 92 4.32 -4.58 13.26
CA PRO A 92 3.51 -5.38 12.35
C PRO A 92 3.30 -6.81 12.85
N HIS A 93 2.35 -7.52 12.25
CA HIS A 93 2.28 -8.98 12.37
C HIS A 93 3.46 -9.65 11.66
N LYS A 94 3.68 -10.95 11.92
CA LYS A 94 4.68 -11.74 11.21
C LYS A 94 4.43 -11.69 9.69
N LYS A 95 5.53 -11.58 8.93
CA LYS A 95 5.53 -11.55 7.46
C LYS A 95 4.77 -12.76 6.91
N ILE A 96 3.92 -12.49 5.92
CA ILE A 96 3.26 -13.51 5.11
C ILE A 96 3.93 -13.47 3.73
N GLU A 97 4.47 -14.60 3.28
CA GLU A 97 5.11 -14.69 1.97
C GLU A 97 4.06 -14.83 0.86
N MET A 98 4.18 -14.02 -0.18
CA MET A 98 3.39 -14.10 -1.40
C MET A 98 4.33 -14.10 -2.61
N LYS A 99 4.10 -15.02 -3.56
CA LYS A 99 4.97 -15.14 -4.74
C LYS A 99 4.65 -14.06 -5.77
N MET A 100 5.68 -13.42 -6.32
CA MET A 100 5.51 -12.52 -7.47
C MET A 100 5.08 -13.32 -8.70
N ALA A 101 4.18 -12.77 -9.52
CA ALA A 101 3.69 -13.45 -10.71
C ALA A 101 4.83 -13.83 -11.70
N GLY A 102 5.87 -13.00 -11.81
CA GLY A 102 7.03 -13.27 -12.67
C GLY A 102 7.91 -14.44 -12.21
N GLN A 103 7.98 -14.73 -10.91
CA GLN A 103 8.79 -15.84 -10.37
C GLN A 103 8.20 -17.22 -10.68
N LEU A 104 6.94 -17.28 -11.13
CA LEU A 104 6.31 -18.52 -11.56
C LEU A 104 6.72 -18.92 -12.99
N LEU A 105 7.17 -17.95 -13.81
CA LEU A 105 7.63 -18.21 -15.17
C LEU A 105 9.02 -18.87 -15.19
N GLU A 106 9.88 -18.56 -14.23
CA GLU A 106 11.24 -19.13 -14.15
C GLU A 106 11.28 -20.54 -13.52
N ALA A 107 10.30 -20.88 -12.69
CA ALA A 107 10.24 -22.17 -12.00
C ALA A 107 9.70 -23.33 -12.87
N TYR A 108 9.10 -23.04 -14.02
CA TYR A 108 8.57 -24.01 -14.99
C TYR A 108 9.29 -23.86 -16.33
N GLY A 109 10.52 -24.38 -16.42
CA GLY A 109 11.36 -24.36 -17.62
C GLY A 109 10.89 -25.24 -18.79
N ASP A 110 9.58 -25.41 -18.99
CA ASP A 110 8.99 -26.07 -20.17
C ASP A 110 7.45 -25.87 -20.20
N VAL A 111 6.92 -24.66 -20.42
CA VAL A 111 5.51 -24.50 -20.82
C VAL A 111 5.28 -23.28 -21.71
N MET A 112 4.76 -23.55 -22.91
CA MET A 112 3.92 -22.72 -23.79
C MET A 112 3.73 -21.25 -23.37
N THR A 113 4.15 -20.34 -24.25
CA THR A 113 3.64 -18.97 -24.29
C THR A 113 2.14 -18.98 -24.58
N TYR A 114 1.33 -19.16 -23.54
CA TYR A 114 -0.11 -19.00 -23.63
C TYR A 114 -0.43 -17.50 -23.66
N THR A 115 -0.31 -16.93 -24.86
CA THR A 115 -1.01 -15.69 -25.23
C THR A 115 -2.50 -16.01 -25.31
N ASP A 116 -3.15 -16.25 -24.17
CA ASP A 116 -4.59 -16.41 -24.14
C ASP A 116 -5.18 -15.50 -23.06
N SER A 117 -6.18 -14.78 -23.52
CA SER A 117 -7.26 -14.05 -22.85
C SER A 117 -7.95 -14.74 -21.64
N LYS A 118 -7.32 -15.75 -21.04
CA LYS A 118 -7.87 -16.68 -20.05
C LYS A 118 -6.98 -16.91 -18.82
N ILE A 119 -6.11 -15.97 -18.45
CA ILE A 119 -5.84 -15.81 -17.01
C ILE A 119 -7.20 -15.46 -16.42
N LYS A 120 -7.85 -16.45 -15.77
CA LYS A 120 -9.05 -16.24 -14.97
C LYS A 120 -8.67 -15.32 -13.81
N LYS A 121 -8.51 -14.03 -14.08
CA LYS A 121 -8.81 -12.96 -13.14
C LYS A 121 -10.25 -13.25 -12.74
N LYS A 122 -10.45 -13.87 -11.59
CA LYS A 122 -11.74 -13.73 -10.93
C LYS A 122 -11.84 -12.24 -10.68
N ARG A 123 -12.60 -11.54 -11.52
CA ARG A 123 -13.07 -10.18 -11.24
C ARG A 123 -13.78 -10.30 -9.90
N ALA A 124 -13.10 -9.95 -8.83
CA ALA A 124 -13.76 -9.65 -7.59
C ALA A 124 -14.56 -8.39 -7.90
N LEU A 125 -15.87 -8.54 -8.07
CA LEU A 125 -16.80 -7.42 -8.13
C LEU A 125 -16.84 -6.82 -6.71
N LEU A 126 -15.76 -6.16 -6.30
CA LEU A 126 -15.71 -5.40 -5.06
C LEU A 126 -16.32 -4.05 -5.40
N VAL A 127 -17.64 -3.97 -5.17
CA VAL A 127 -18.41 -2.73 -5.10
C VAL A 127 -17.59 -1.71 -4.31
N GLY A 128 -17.42 -0.51 -4.90
CA GLY A 128 -16.41 0.48 -4.54
C GLY A 128 -16.16 0.61 -3.03
N TYR A 129 -14.95 0.28 -2.62
CA TYR A 129 -14.43 0.73 -1.34
C TYR A 129 -14.01 2.18 -1.51
N ASN A 130 -14.83 3.11 -1.01
CA ASN A 130 -14.32 4.41 -0.61
C ASN A 130 -13.36 4.18 0.56
N LEU A 131 -12.08 3.87 0.27
CA LEU A 131 -11.03 3.99 1.28
C LEU A 131 -10.86 5.48 1.56
N LYS A 132 -11.71 6.02 2.42
CA LYS A 132 -11.52 7.33 3.01
C LYS A 132 -10.47 7.14 4.10
N MET A 133 -9.23 7.55 3.81
CA MET A 133 -8.30 7.89 4.88
C MET A 133 -8.94 9.05 5.63
N ILE A 134 -9.66 8.79 6.72
CA ILE A 134 -10.22 9.85 7.55
C ILE A 134 -9.09 10.28 8.49
N CYS A 135 -8.36 11.33 8.13
CA CYS A 135 -7.63 12.10 9.14
C CYS A 135 -8.67 12.77 10.04
N SER A 136 -8.73 12.36 11.31
CA SER A 136 -9.61 12.97 12.32
C SER A 136 -9.44 14.50 12.32
N GLU A 137 -10.55 15.24 12.23
CA GLU A 137 -10.64 16.71 12.39
C GLU A 137 -10.47 17.14 13.87
N ASN A 138 -9.50 16.58 14.59
CA ASN A 138 -9.26 16.92 16.00
C ASN A 138 -7.89 17.59 16.17
N PRO A 139 -7.82 18.91 16.40
CA PRO A 139 -6.57 19.66 16.46
C PRO A 139 -5.68 19.34 17.68
N LEU A 140 -6.09 18.41 18.56
CA LEU A 140 -5.38 18.08 19.81
C LEU A 140 -4.80 16.65 19.83
N VAL A 141 -4.87 15.89 18.73
CA VAL A 141 -4.40 14.49 18.70
C VAL A 141 -3.41 14.30 17.55
N PRO A 142 -2.20 13.74 17.76
CA PRO A 142 -1.25 13.47 16.68
C PRO A 142 -1.91 12.58 15.61
N HIS A 143 -1.85 13.04 14.36
CA HIS A 143 -2.50 12.44 13.20
C HIS A 143 -2.28 10.92 13.14
N ARG A 144 -3.35 10.14 13.37
CA ARG A 144 -3.35 8.69 13.21
C ARG A 144 -3.92 8.35 11.84
N CYS A 145 -3.11 7.71 10.99
CA CYS A 145 -3.62 7.05 9.79
C CYS A 145 -4.51 5.87 10.22
N TRP A 146 -5.60 5.63 9.50
CA TRP A 146 -6.43 4.43 9.64
C TRP A 146 -6.42 3.71 8.28
N VAL A 147 -5.86 2.51 8.23
CA VAL A 147 -6.12 1.54 7.16
C VAL A 147 -6.88 0.37 7.79
N VAL A 148 -8.09 0.16 7.32
CA VAL A 148 -8.79 -1.10 7.53
C VAL A 148 -8.49 -1.95 6.29
N LEU A 149 -7.77 -3.06 6.50
CA LEU A 149 -7.78 -4.22 5.61
C LEU A 149 -8.62 -5.31 6.29
#